data_AF-A0A5Q4VCX8-F1
#
_entry.id   AF-A0A5Q4VCX8-F1
#
_cell.length_a   1.000
_cell.length_b   1.000
_cell.length_c   1.000
_cell.angle_alpha   90.00
_cell.angle_beta   90.00
_cell.angle_gamma   90.00
#
_symmetry.space_group_name_H-M   'P 1'
#
loop_
_entity.id
_entity.type
_entity.pdbx_description
1 polymer ?
#
loop_
_entity_poly.entity_id
_entity_poly.type
_entity_poly.pdbx_seq_one_letter_code
_entity_poly.pdbx_strand_id
1 'polypeptide(L)'
;MISPAVANSADICATLLMRLTGQGLDPGEVHRLVKDVYGLLRDGGAFTLAGINDALTRKGWYPDVMDTMTLELLMVLLQSEFSMRIETHTVH
;
A
#
# COMPACT_ATOMS: atom_id res chain seq x y z
N MET A 1 -1.03 -8.16 -27.37
CA MET A 1 -1.60 -6.85 -26.96
C MET A 1 -1.56 -6.82 -25.45
N ILE A 2 -0.67 -6.01 -24.86
CA ILE A 2 -0.62 -5.80 -23.41
C ILE A 2 -1.79 -4.86 -23.08
N SER A 3 -2.65 -5.25 -22.15
CA SER A 3 -3.79 -4.43 -21.72
C SER A 3 -3.26 -3.09 -21.15
N PRO A 4 -3.86 -1.93 -21.50
CA PRO A 4 -3.42 -0.62 -20.98
C PRO A 4 -3.46 -0.53 -19.44
N ALA A 5 -4.18 -1.42 -18.75
CA ALA A 5 -4.12 -1.55 -17.30
C ALA A 5 -2.75 -2.01 -16.77
N VAL A 6 -2.05 -2.87 -17.52
CA VAL A 6 -0.74 -3.44 -17.13
C VAL A 6 0.38 -2.41 -17.26
N ALA A 7 0.22 -1.44 -18.17
CA ALA A 7 1.16 -0.32 -18.26
C ALA A 7 1.11 0.55 -16.98
N ASN A 8 -0.06 0.67 -16.34
CA ASN A 8 -0.25 1.50 -15.15
C ASN A 8 0.27 0.84 -13.86
N SER A 9 0.04 -0.46 -13.67
CA SER A 9 0.42 -1.13 -12.41
C SER A 9 1.92 -1.38 -12.27
N ALA A 10 2.63 -1.60 -13.37
CA ALA A 10 4.09 -1.65 -13.37
C ALA A 10 4.70 -0.30 -12.94
N ASP A 11 4.15 0.81 -13.43
CA ASP A 11 4.59 2.16 -13.08
C ASP A 11 4.29 2.49 -11.61
N ILE A 12 3.12 2.07 -11.10
CA ILE A 12 2.76 2.19 -9.67
C ILE A 12 3.70 1.35 -8.81
N CYS A 13 3.97 0.09 -9.19
CA CYS A 13 4.92 -0.78 -8.49
C CYS A 13 6.32 -0.14 -8.44
N ALA A 14 6.80 0.38 -9.56
CA ALA A 14 8.11 1.03 -9.65
C ALA A 14 8.16 2.28 -8.77
N THR A 15 7.10 3.10 -8.78
CA THR A 15 6.98 4.31 -7.96
C THR A 15 6.96 3.96 -6.47
N LEU A 16 6.17 2.97 -6.07
CA LEU A 16 6.06 2.50 -4.69
C LEU A 16 7.40 1.94 -4.20
N LEU A 17 8.05 1.11 -5.02
CA LEU A 17 9.36 0.54 -4.72
C LEU A 17 10.41 1.64 -4.56
N MET A 18 10.48 2.59 -5.49
CA MET A 18 11.44 3.71 -5.42
C MET A 18 11.22 4.56 -4.17
N ARG A 19 9.96 4.84 -3.82
CA ARG A 19 9.62 5.64 -2.63
C ARG A 19 10.03 4.95 -1.35
N LEU A 20 9.60 3.70 -1.16
CA LEU A 20 9.86 2.95 0.06
C LEU A 20 11.35 2.60 0.23
N THR A 21 12.05 2.32 -0.86
CA THR A 21 13.52 2.15 -0.82
C THR A 21 14.23 3.47 -0.49
N GLY A 22 13.73 4.61 -0.99
CA GLY A 22 14.18 5.94 -0.56
C GLY A 22 13.92 6.24 0.93
N GLN A 23 12.98 5.54 1.56
CA GLN A 23 12.71 5.59 3.01
C GLN A 23 13.53 4.55 3.81
N GLY A 24 14.41 3.80 3.14
CA GLY A 24 15.33 2.85 3.78
C GLY A 24 14.82 1.41 3.86
N LEU A 25 13.65 1.09 3.29
CA LEU A 25 13.21 -0.31 3.18
C LEU A 25 13.98 -1.03 2.08
N ASP A 26 14.39 -2.27 2.33
CA ASP A 26 14.87 -3.13 1.25
C ASP A 26 13.70 -3.68 0.40
N PRO A 27 13.94 -4.19 -0.82
CA PRO A 27 12.87 -4.72 -1.67
C PRO A 27 12.06 -5.88 -1.05
N GLY A 28 12.69 -6.69 -0.19
CA GLY A 28 12.02 -7.75 0.55
C GLY A 28 11.08 -7.20 1.63
N GLU A 29 11.49 -6.12 2.30
CA GLU A 29 10.63 -5.37 3.21
C GLU A 29 9.47 -4.70 2.48
N VAL A 30 9.71 -4.08 1.33
CA VAL A 30 8.62 -3.53 0.50
C VAL A 30 7.58 -4.61 0.17
N HIS A 31 8.05 -5.79 -0.26
CA HIS A 31 7.15 -6.92 -0.53
C HIS A 31 6.38 -7.36 0.73
N ARG A 32 7.05 -7.45 1.89
CA ARG A 32 6.42 -7.80 3.17
C ARG A 32 5.36 -6.77 3.56
N LEU A 33 5.63 -5.47 3.37
CA LEU A 33 4.73 -4.38 3.71
C LEU A 33 3.45 -4.45 2.87
N VAL A 34 3.58 -4.61 1.55
CA VAL A 34 2.43 -4.76 0.64
C VAL A 34 1.56 -5.95 1.08
N LYS A 35 2.17 -7.09 1.40
CA LYS A 35 1.47 -8.29 1.84
C LYS A 35 0.74 -8.08 3.18
N ASP A 36 1.38 -7.39 4.13
CA ASP A 36 0.78 -7.09 5.42
C ASP A 36 -0.41 -6.13 5.29
N VAL A 37 -0.27 -5.07 4.49
CA VAL A 37 -1.36 -4.13 4.20
C VAL A 37 -2.52 -4.84 3.51
N TYR A 38 -2.26 -5.66 2.48
CA TYR A 38 -3.30 -6.48 1.87
C TYR A 38 -3.99 -7.38 2.89
N GLY A 39 -3.23 -8.04 3.76
CA GLY A 39 -3.76 -8.89 4.82
C GLY A 39 -4.65 -8.15 5.82
N LEU A 40 -4.38 -6.87 6.08
CA LEU A 40 -5.21 -6.01 6.93
C LEU A 40 -6.52 -5.62 6.25
N LEU A 41 -6.48 -5.36 4.94
CA LEU A 41 -7.62 -4.80 4.19
C LEU A 41 -8.53 -5.87 3.57
N ARG A 42 -8.03 -7.10 3.35
CA ARG A 42 -8.74 -8.15 2.61
C ARG A 42 -10.12 -8.50 3.17
N ASP A 43 -10.29 -8.39 4.49
CA ASP A 43 -11.52 -8.77 5.18
C ASP A 43 -12.55 -7.61 5.17
N GLY A 44 -12.18 -6.47 4.57
CA GLY A 44 -13.01 -5.28 4.46
C GLY A 44 -13.10 -4.48 5.78
N GLY A 45 -13.69 -3.30 5.69
CA GLY A 45 -13.89 -2.41 6.84
C GLY A 45 -13.51 -0.96 6.56
N ALA A 46 -13.65 -0.13 7.59
CA ALA A 46 -13.20 1.26 7.58
C ALA A 46 -11.86 1.37 8.30
N PHE A 47 -10.88 1.99 7.64
CA PHE A 47 -9.53 2.14 8.15
C PHE A 47 -9.11 3.60 8.07
N THR A 48 -8.35 4.04 9.08
CA THR A 48 -7.64 5.31 9.06
C THR A 48 -6.16 5.04 8.86
N LEU A 49 -5.39 6.01 8.34
CA LEU A 49 -3.93 5.87 8.22
C LEU A 49 -3.28 5.51 9.57
N ALA A 50 -3.68 6.21 10.64
CA ALA A 50 -3.23 5.92 12.00
C ALA A 50 -3.57 4.48 12.42
N GLY A 51 -4.79 4.01 12.17
CA GLY A 51 -5.19 2.64 12.50
C GLY A 51 -4.42 1.58 11.70
N ILE A 52 -4.07 1.88 10.44
CA ILE A 52 -3.21 1.01 9.62
C ILE A 52 -1.79 0.97 10.20
N ASN A 53 -1.19 2.13 10.51
CA ASN A 53 0.13 2.20 11.13
C ASN A 53 0.17 1.46 12.48
N ASP A 54 -0.85 1.62 13.33
CA ASP A 54 -0.95 0.88 14.60
C ASP A 54 -0.98 -0.64 14.38
N ALA A 55 -1.73 -1.09 13.36
CA ALA A 55 -1.81 -2.50 13.03
C ALA A 55 -0.49 -3.05 12.46
N LEU A 56 0.23 -2.25 11.65
CA LEU A 56 1.55 -2.59 11.14
C LEU A 56 2.61 -2.61 12.26
N THR A 57 2.55 -1.68 13.21
CA THR A 57 3.45 -1.69 14.37
C THR A 57 3.27 -2.94 15.22
N ARG A 58 2.02 -3.41 15.41
CA ARG A 58 1.76 -4.72 16.06
C ARG A 58 2.32 -5.92 15.28
N LYS A 59 2.60 -5.77 13.99
CA LYS A 59 3.26 -6.77 13.12
C LYS A 59 4.79 -6.65 13.09
N GLY A 60 5.37 -5.69 13.82
CA GLY A 60 6.82 -5.49 13.90
C GLY A 60 7.37 -4.40 12.98
N TRP A 61 6.52 -3.62 12.32
CA TRP A 61 6.94 -2.43 11.59
C TRP A 61 7.24 -1.28 12.54
N TYR A 62 8.12 -0.36 12.13
CA TYR A 62 8.34 0.86 12.89
C TYR A 62 7.09 1.77 12.81
N PRO A 63 6.87 2.65 13.81
CA PRO A 63 5.76 3.60 13.79
C PRO A 63 5.82 4.49 12.54
N ASP A 64 4.65 4.79 11.96
CA ASP A 64 4.52 5.67 10.80
C ASP A 64 5.29 5.21 9.54
N VAL A 65 5.47 3.89 9.38
CA VAL A 65 6.02 3.29 8.14
C VAL A 65 5.21 3.67 6.90
N MET A 66 3.91 3.96 7.05
CA MET A 66 3.08 4.48 5.97
C MET A 66 2.77 5.96 6.20
N ASP A 67 3.05 6.76 5.18
CA ASP A 67 2.49 8.10 5.03
C ASP A 67 1.29 8.08 4.06
N THR A 68 0.58 9.20 3.96
CA THR A 68 -0.60 9.34 3.09
C THR A 68 -0.31 8.97 1.64
N MET A 69 0.83 9.38 1.10
CA MET A 69 1.19 9.13 -0.30
C MET A 69 1.51 7.65 -0.54
N THR A 70 2.24 7.02 0.39
CA THR A 70 2.52 5.58 0.36
C THR A 70 1.22 4.77 0.44
N LEU A 71 0.29 5.19 1.31
CA LEU A 71 -1.04 4.57 1.40
C LEU A 71 -1.80 4.71 0.08
N GLU A 72 -1.86 5.89 -0.51
CA GLU A 72 -2.55 6.13 -1.79
C GLU A 72 -2.00 5.25 -2.91
N LEU A 73 -0.67 5.20 -3.08
CA LEU A 73 -0.03 4.33 -4.09
C LEU A 73 -0.37 2.85 -3.88
N LEU A 74 -0.35 2.38 -2.63
CA LEU A 74 -0.77 1.02 -2.27
C LEU A 74 -2.24 0.77 -2.58
N MET A 75 -3.14 1.72 -2.30
CA MET A 75 -4.57 1.55 -2.59
C MET A 75 -4.80 1.43 -4.09
N VAL A 76 -4.15 2.26 -4.91
CA VAL A 76 -4.26 2.16 -6.38
C VAL A 76 -3.72 0.83 -6.89
N LEU A 77 -2.59 0.36 -6.34
CA LEU A 77 -2.03 -0.96 -6.66
C LEU A 77 -3.01 -2.09 -6.31
N LEU A 78 -3.58 -2.07 -5.10
CA LEU A 78 -4.50 -3.09 -4.63
C LEU A 78 -5.82 -3.12 -5.43
N GLN A 79 -6.36 -1.95 -5.79
CA GLN A 79 -7.52 -1.86 -6.68
C GLN A 79 -7.21 -2.45 -8.05
N SER A 80 -6.05 -2.11 -8.63
CA SER A 80 -5.68 -2.48 -10.00
C SER A 80 -5.35 -3.97 -10.13
N GLU A 81 -4.59 -4.53 -9.19
CA GLU A 81 -4.07 -5.90 -9.28
C GLU A 81 -4.95 -6.94 -8.58
N PHE A 82 -5.64 -6.57 -7.50
CA PHE A 82 -6.38 -7.50 -6.66
C PHE A 82 -7.90 -7.35 -6.76
N SER A 83 -8.39 -6.49 -7.67
CA SER A 83 -9.83 -6.20 -7.86
C SER A 83 -10.53 -5.78 -6.56
N MET A 84 -9.78 -5.22 -5.61
CA MET A 84 -10.36 -4.70 -4.36
C MET A 84 -11.14 -3.42 -4.66
N ARG A 85 -12.35 -3.31 -4.11
CA ARG A 85 -13.08 -2.04 -4.12
C ARG A 85 -12.68 -1.24 -2.88
N ILE A 86 -11.97 -0.14 -3.11
CA ILE A 86 -11.47 0.75 -2.05
C ILE A 86 -12.07 2.14 -2.29
N GLU A 87 -12.61 2.76 -1.26
CA GLU A 87 -13.13 4.14 -1.31
C GLU A 87 -12.33 4.99 -0.32
N THR A 88 -11.55 5.94 -0.82
CA THR A 88 -10.72 6.82 -0.01
C THR A 88 -11.46 8.10 0.33
N HIS A 89 -11.40 8.50 1.60
CA HIS A 89 -12.03 9.72 2.10
C HIS A 89 -11.01 10.52 2.91
N THR A 90 -10.76 11.77 2.51
CA THR A 90 -9.93 12.70 3.27
C THR A 90 -10.83 13.55 4.14
N VAL A 91 -10.68 13.46 5.46
CA VAL A 91 -11.43 14.27 6.42
C VAL A 91 -10.56 15.47 6.79
N HIS A 92 -11.08 16.68 6.52
CA HIS A 92 -10.45 17.96 6.86
C HIS A 92 -10.78 18.41 8.28
#